data_AF-A0A972UTI9-F1
#
_entry.id   AF-A0A972UTI9-F1
#
_cell.length_a   1.000
_cell.length_b   1.000
_cell.length_c   1.000
_cell.angle_alpha   90.00
_cell.angle_beta   90.00
_cell.angle_gamma   90.00
#
_symmetry.space_group_name_H-M   'P 1'
#
loop_
_entity.id
_entity.type
_entity.pdbx_description
1 polymer ?
#
loop_
_entity_poly.entity_id
_entity_poly.type
_entity_poly.pdbx_seq_one_letter_code
_entity_poly.pdbx_strand_id
1 'polypeptide(L)'
;MQVEQQNAIITAWIPKVRTALKGNVMRFSKGKSQSFVIRGNQKEGKLLQSIKSTTGRESGEIDKISYQFERHGVFVHKGVGRGYKATNGFVIRTATGPVTKSRVSVEWFNPILERLIPELANKLATANTNLAVNATDMRIR
;
A
#
# COMPACT_ATOMS: atom_id res chain seq x y z
N MET A 1 -18.91 13.82 17.55
CA MET A 1 -17.63 13.65 18.28
C MET A 1 -16.92 12.31 18.02
N GLN A 2 -17.59 11.17 17.83
CA GLN A 2 -16.92 9.87 17.53
C GLN A 2 -16.17 9.84 16.19
N VAL A 3 -16.79 10.38 15.14
CA VAL A 3 -16.27 10.39 13.76
C VAL A 3 -14.95 11.17 13.63
N GLU A 4 -14.81 12.29 14.33
CA GLU A 4 -13.62 13.14 14.25
C GLU A 4 -12.38 12.47 14.82
N GLN A 5 -12.51 11.79 15.97
CA GLN A 5 -11.39 11.09 16.61
C GLN A 5 -10.91 9.91 15.76
N GLN A 6 -11.84 9.11 15.21
CA GLN A 6 -11.49 8.04 14.27
C GLN A 6 -10.81 8.59 13.02
N ASN A 7 -11.37 9.64 12.41
CA ASN A 7 -10.79 10.27 11.23
C ASN A 7 -9.39 10.82 11.51
N ALA A 8 -9.14 11.37 12.70
CA ALA A 8 -7.83 11.84 13.11
C ALA A 8 -6.82 10.68 13.23
N ILE A 9 -7.20 9.57 13.86
CA ILE A 9 -6.38 8.36 13.97
C ILE A 9 -6.01 7.82 12.58
N ILE A 10 -7.00 7.68 11.70
CA ILE A 10 -6.81 7.18 10.33
C ILE A 10 -5.90 8.13 9.53
N THR A 11 -6.17 9.43 9.60
CA THR A 11 -5.40 10.45 8.87
C THR A 11 -3.94 10.49 9.32
N ALA A 12 -3.66 10.28 10.60
CA ALA A 12 -2.30 10.19 11.12
C ALA A 12 -1.58 8.88 10.73
N TRP A 13 -2.33 7.80 10.53
CA TRP A 13 -1.77 6.49 10.18
C TRP A 13 -1.41 6.36 8.69
N ILE A 14 -2.25 6.86 7.79
CA ILE A 14 -2.05 6.80 6.32
C ILE A 14 -0.64 7.20 5.86
N PRO A 15 -0.05 8.35 6.29
CA PRO A 15 1.27 8.74 5.85
C PRO A 15 2.36 7.77 6.32
N LYS A 16 2.19 7.05 7.43
CA LYS A 16 3.16 6.05 7.91
C LYS A 16 3.31 4.90 6.92
N VAL A 17 2.19 4.36 6.45
CA VAL A 17 2.18 3.30 5.42
C VAL A 17 2.81 3.82 4.14
N ARG A 18 2.41 5.01 3.67
CA ARG A 18 2.96 5.61 2.45
C ARG A 18 4.48 5.78 2.54
N THR A 19 5.00 6.26 3.67
CA THR A 19 6.44 6.41 3.91
C THR A 19 7.15 5.06 3.92
N ALA A 20 6.58 4.06 4.59
CA ALA A 20 7.15 2.71 4.64
C ALA A 20 7.18 2.03 3.24
N LEU A 21 6.11 2.17 2.45
CA LEU A 21 6.05 1.70 1.07
C LEU A 21 7.12 2.37 0.20
N LYS A 22 7.29 3.69 0.32
CA LYS A 22 8.37 4.42 -0.35
C LYS A 22 9.75 3.89 0.07
N GLY A 23 9.93 3.63 1.37
CA GLY A 23 11.13 2.99 1.92
C GLY A 23 11.49 1.66 1.24
N ASN A 24 10.50 0.78 1.07
CA ASN A 24 10.71 -0.50 0.37
C ASN A 24 11.07 -0.29 -1.11
N VAL A 25 10.38 0.61 -1.80
CA VAL A 25 10.65 0.87 -3.23
C VAL A 25 12.03 1.49 -3.46
N MET A 26 12.56 2.28 -2.52
CA MET A 26 13.92 2.82 -2.62
C MET A 26 15.00 1.73 -2.63
N ARG A 27 14.73 0.56 -2.06
CA ARG A 27 15.67 -0.57 -2.03
C ARG A 27 15.73 -1.35 -3.34
N PHE A 28 14.91 -0.98 -4.34
CA PHE A 28 14.94 -1.65 -5.62
C PHE A 28 16.21 -1.29 -6.38
N SER A 29 17.03 -2.29 -6.67
CA SER A 29 18.27 -2.14 -7.46
C SER A 29 18.02 -1.69 -8.89
N LYS A 30 16.78 -1.79 -9.39
CA LYS A 30 16.40 -1.46 -10.76
C LYS A 30 15.13 -0.61 -10.75
N GLY A 31 15.14 0.45 -11.55
CA GLY A 31 14.02 1.36 -11.69
C GLY A 31 14.14 2.23 -12.95
N LYS A 32 13.13 3.08 -13.17
CA LYS A 32 13.18 4.10 -14.22
C LYS A 32 14.26 5.13 -13.84
N SER A 33 15.18 5.42 -14.75
CA SER A 33 16.20 6.47 -14.58
C SER A 33 15.58 7.86 -14.67
N GLN A 34 14.74 8.08 -15.68
CA GLN A 34 13.98 9.32 -15.87
C GLN A 34 12.77 9.42 -14.95
N SER A 35 12.30 10.65 -14.69
CA SER A 35 11.15 10.95 -13.82
C SER A 35 9.84 10.34 -14.35
N PHE A 36 9.71 10.21 -15.67
CA PHE A 36 8.61 9.53 -16.32
C PHE A 36 9.05 8.90 -17.65
N VAL A 37 8.19 8.05 -18.21
CA VAL A 37 8.31 7.53 -19.58
C VAL A 37 6.95 7.62 -20.23
N ILE A 38 6.90 7.92 -21.52
CA ILE A 38 5.67 7.90 -22.32
C ILE A 38 5.54 6.51 -22.94
N ARG A 39 4.39 5.85 -22.75
CA ARG A 39 4.05 4.56 -23.36
C ARG A 39 2.71 4.69 -24.06
N GLY A 40 2.72 4.77 -25.39
CA GLY A 40 1.52 5.15 -26.14
C GLY A 40 1.01 6.50 -25.66
N ASN A 41 -0.27 6.58 -25.32
CA ASN A 41 -0.90 7.81 -24.83
C ASN A 41 -0.80 8.01 -23.31
N GLN A 42 -0.08 7.14 -22.58
CA GLN A 42 0.03 7.22 -21.13
C GLN A 42 1.42 7.66 -20.67
N LYS A 43 1.43 8.63 -19.74
CA LYS A 43 2.64 9.06 -19.02
C LYS A 43 2.74 8.25 -17.73
N GLU A 44 3.80 7.46 -17.61
CA GLU A 44 4.05 6.67 -16.39
C GLU A 44 5.27 7.20 -15.62
N GLY A 45 5.07 7.61 -14.38
CA GLY A 45 6.12 8.10 -13.49
C GLY A 45 7.02 7.01 -12.90
N LYS A 46 7.99 7.42 -12.08
CA LYS A 46 8.74 6.53 -11.19
C LYS A 46 7.81 5.93 -10.13
N LEU A 47 7.99 4.64 -9.80
CA LEU A 47 7.16 3.97 -8.79
C LEU A 47 7.15 4.75 -7.47
N LEU A 48 8.34 5.09 -6.97
CA LEU A 48 8.52 5.83 -5.72
C LEU A 48 7.70 7.12 -5.65
N GLN A 49 7.66 7.87 -6.76
CA GLN A 49 6.98 9.16 -6.85
C GLN A 49 5.46 8.99 -7.05
N SER A 50 5.04 7.85 -7.57
CA SER A 50 3.63 7.58 -7.86
C SER A 50 2.81 7.10 -6.67
N ILE A 51 3.44 6.68 -5.56
CA ILE A 51 2.72 6.15 -4.40
C ILE A 51 1.91 7.28 -3.74
N LYS A 52 0.60 7.15 -3.82
CA LYS A 52 -0.40 8.05 -3.26
C LYS A 52 -1.37 7.27 -2.38
N SER A 53 -2.06 8.00 -1.52
CA SER A 53 -3.10 7.50 -0.64
C SER A 53 -4.36 8.33 -0.86
N THR A 54 -5.50 7.68 -0.90
CA THR A 54 -6.82 8.30 -1.02
C THR A 54 -7.74 7.69 0.03
N THR A 55 -8.72 8.46 0.46
CA THR A 55 -9.74 8.01 1.41
C THR A 55 -11.12 8.14 0.79
N GLY A 56 -11.96 7.14 1.02
CA GLY A 56 -13.41 7.27 0.89
C GLY A 56 -13.98 7.85 2.17
N ARG A 57 -15.17 8.43 2.08
CA ARG A 57 -15.96 8.80 3.24
C ARG A 57 -17.41 8.43 3.04
N GLU A 58 -18.02 7.94 4.11
CA GLU A 58 -19.45 7.69 4.20
C GLU A 58 -19.96 8.32 5.50
N SER A 59 -21.04 9.11 5.43
CA SER A 59 -21.61 9.81 6.60
C SER A 59 -20.59 10.64 7.42
N GLY A 60 -19.56 11.18 6.74
CA GLY A 60 -18.47 11.95 7.36
C GLY A 60 -17.32 11.11 7.94
N GLU A 61 -17.48 9.79 8.04
CA GLU A 61 -16.48 8.84 8.53
C GLU A 61 -15.61 8.34 7.38
N ILE A 62 -14.30 8.21 7.63
CA ILE A 62 -13.40 7.52 6.69
C ILE A 62 -13.64 6.01 6.82
N ASP A 63 -14.31 5.45 5.83
CA ASP A 63 -14.68 4.04 5.69
C ASP A 63 -13.67 3.25 4.83
N LYS A 64 -12.96 3.95 3.93
CA LYS A 64 -12.06 3.34 2.95
C LYS A 64 -10.71 4.05 2.89
N ILE A 65 -9.64 3.26 2.85
CA ILE A 65 -8.28 3.73 2.55
C ILE A 65 -7.80 2.99 1.31
N SER A 66 -7.33 3.72 0.30
CA SER A 66 -6.78 3.15 -0.93
C SER A 66 -5.39 3.69 -1.22
N TYR A 67 -4.44 2.80 -1.48
CA TYR A 67 -3.11 3.15 -1.98
C TYR A 67 -3.06 2.99 -3.49
N GLN A 68 -2.58 4.02 -4.17
CA GLN A 68 -2.46 4.08 -5.62
C GLN A 68 -0.98 4.20 -6.00
N PHE A 69 -0.60 3.56 -7.08
CA PHE A 69 0.75 3.61 -7.63
C PHE A 69 0.73 3.13 -9.09
N GLU A 70 1.82 3.38 -9.81
CA GLU A 70 1.96 2.95 -11.20
C GLU A 70 1.90 1.44 -11.34
N ARG A 71 1.23 0.94 -12.39
CA ARG A 71 0.99 -0.49 -12.64
C ARG A 71 2.25 -1.36 -12.57
N HIS A 72 3.42 -0.82 -12.92
CA HIS A 72 4.67 -1.58 -12.87
C HIS A 72 5.10 -1.95 -11.44
N GLY A 73 4.53 -1.33 -10.40
CA GLY A 73 4.66 -1.80 -9.02
C GLY A 73 4.06 -3.19 -8.81
N VAL A 74 2.94 -3.51 -9.47
CA VAL A 74 2.34 -4.86 -9.45
C VAL A 74 3.24 -5.86 -10.16
N PHE A 75 3.90 -5.44 -11.25
CA PHE A 75 4.83 -6.29 -11.99
C PHE A 75 6.05 -6.66 -11.16
N VAL A 76 6.59 -5.71 -10.39
CA VAL A 76 7.68 -5.99 -9.45
C VAL A 76 7.19 -6.91 -8.33
N HIS A 77 5.99 -6.63 -7.78
CA HIS A 77 5.40 -7.43 -6.72
C HIS A 77 5.22 -8.90 -7.13
N LYS A 78 4.61 -9.14 -8.29
CA LYS A 78 4.34 -10.49 -8.81
C LYS A 78 5.48 -11.10 -9.64
N GLY A 79 6.57 -10.36 -9.88
CA GLY A 79 7.67 -10.79 -10.75
C GLY A 79 7.32 -10.90 -12.26
N VAL A 80 6.16 -10.40 -12.68
CA VAL A 80 5.66 -10.53 -14.06
C VAL A 80 6.16 -9.43 -15.00
N GLY A 81 5.95 -9.58 -16.31
CA GLY A 81 6.26 -8.55 -17.30
C GLY A 81 6.42 -9.09 -18.71
N ARG A 82 7.11 -8.34 -19.58
CA ARG A 82 7.40 -8.81 -20.94
C ARG A 82 8.20 -10.12 -20.89
N GLY A 83 7.60 -11.20 -21.38
CA GLY A 83 8.20 -12.53 -21.41
C GLY A 83 8.14 -13.31 -20.10
N TYR A 84 7.37 -12.85 -19.10
CA TYR A 84 7.23 -13.52 -17.80
C TYR A 84 5.78 -13.47 -17.31
N LYS A 85 5.25 -14.61 -16.86
CA LYS A 85 3.91 -14.75 -16.25
C LYS A 85 4.02 -15.38 -14.87
N ALA A 86 3.07 -15.06 -13.99
CA ALA A 86 2.90 -15.75 -12.73
C ALA A 86 1.87 -16.87 -12.92
N THR A 87 2.23 -18.09 -12.57
CA THR A 87 1.36 -19.28 -12.67
C THR A 87 1.55 -20.11 -11.42
N ASN A 88 0.47 -20.38 -10.70
CA ASN A 88 0.48 -21.13 -9.44
C ASN A 88 1.50 -20.60 -8.41
N GLY A 89 1.69 -19.28 -8.34
CA GLY A 89 2.66 -18.66 -7.43
C GLY A 89 4.11 -18.61 -7.94
N PHE A 90 4.41 -19.27 -9.06
CA PHE A 90 5.74 -19.28 -9.67
C PHE A 90 5.85 -18.27 -10.82
N VAL A 91 7.03 -17.66 -10.97
CA VAL A 91 7.35 -16.80 -12.11
C VAL A 91 7.92 -17.65 -13.24
N ILE A 92 7.15 -17.83 -14.31
CA ILE A 92 7.50 -18.65 -15.48
C ILE A 92 7.86 -17.74 -16.65
N ARG A 93 8.96 -18.06 -17.33
CA ARG A 93 9.37 -17.37 -18.55
C ARG A 93 8.55 -17.88 -19.74
N THR A 94 8.00 -16.96 -20.53
CA THR A 94 7.17 -17.27 -21.70
C THR A 94 7.77 -16.79 -23.03
N ALA A 95 8.87 -16.04 -23.01
CA ALA A 95 9.54 -15.61 -24.23
C ALA A 95 10.38 -16.75 -24.83
N THR A 96 10.49 -16.81 -26.16
CA THR A 96 11.22 -17.86 -26.91
C THR A 96 12.71 -17.58 -27.13
N GLY A 97 13.16 -16.32 -26.98
CA GLY A 97 14.58 -15.95 -27.16
C GLY A 97 15.49 -16.36 -25.98
N PRO A 98 16.77 -15.95 -25.96
CA PRO A 98 17.67 -16.20 -24.83
C PRO A 98 17.24 -15.45 -23.56
N VAL A 99 17.57 -16.02 -22.40
CA VAL A 99 17.31 -15.38 -21.10
C VAL A 99 18.30 -14.24 -20.92
N THR A 100 17.83 -13.01 -21.07
CA THR A 100 18.68 -11.83 -20.84
C THR A 100 18.69 -11.40 -19.37
N LYS A 101 17.57 -11.59 -18.65
CA LYS A 101 17.41 -11.23 -17.23
C LYS A 101 16.37 -12.13 -16.57
N SER A 102 16.74 -12.84 -15.50
CA SER A 102 15.78 -13.53 -14.64
C SER A 102 14.92 -12.52 -13.85
N ARG A 103 13.65 -12.85 -13.62
CA ARG A 103 12.74 -12.05 -12.79
C ARG A 103 12.32 -12.85 -11.57
N VAL A 104 12.31 -12.16 -10.43
CA VAL A 104 11.88 -12.67 -9.14
C VAL A 104 10.82 -11.73 -8.60
N SER A 105 9.78 -12.28 -7.98
CA SER A 105 8.77 -11.51 -7.25
C SER A 105 9.40 -10.80 -6.05
N VAL A 106 9.02 -9.55 -5.83
CA VAL A 106 9.51 -8.77 -4.68
C VAL A 106 8.32 -8.36 -3.84
N GLU A 107 8.13 -9.02 -2.70
CA GLU A 107 7.07 -8.73 -1.74
C GLU A 107 7.32 -7.38 -1.04
N TRP A 108 7.00 -6.27 -1.71
CA TRP A 108 7.28 -4.91 -1.23
C TRP A 108 6.09 -4.22 -0.59
N PHE A 109 4.87 -4.72 -0.81
CA PHE A 109 3.63 -4.07 -0.42
C PHE A 109 2.97 -4.73 0.80
N ASN A 110 2.62 -6.02 0.71
CA ASN A 110 1.89 -6.74 1.76
C ASN A 110 2.60 -6.73 3.12
N PRO A 111 3.94 -6.96 3.22
CA PRO A 111 4.61 -6.96 4.51
C PRO A 111 4.52 -5.61 5.27
N ILE A 112 4.34 -4.51 4.54
CA ILE A 112 4.12 -3.20 5.16
C ILE A 112 2.72 -3.10 5.77
N LEU A 113 1.71 -3.62 5.07
CA LEU A 113 0.34 -3.63 5.57
C LEU A 113 0.19 -4.58 6.76
N GLU A 114 0.70 -5.80 6.65
CA GLU A 114 0.66 -6.80 7.73
C GLU A 114 1.30 -6.27 9.01
N ARG A 115 2.36 -5.48 8.89
CA ARG A 115 3.04 -4.87 10.04
C ARG A 115 2.30 -3.66 10.63
N LEU A 116 1.61 -2.86 9.81
CA LEU A 116 1.04 -1.57 10.24
C LEU A 116 -0.47 -1.60 10.51
N ILE A 117 -1.21 -2.54 9.93
CA ILE A 117 -2.65 -2.71 10.18
C ILE A 117 -2.95 -2.98 11.66
N PRO A 118 -2.19 -3.83 12.39
CA PRO A 118 -2.44 -4.05 13.81
C PRO A 118 -2.33 -2.78 14.65
N GLU A 119 -1.40 -1.88 14.33
CA GLU A 119 -1.29 -0.58 15.00
C GLU A 119 -2.56 0.26 14.85
N LEU A 120 -3.13 0.30 13.63
CA LEU A 120 -4.38 1.02 13.36
C LEU A 120 -5.55 0.37 14.10
N ALA A 121 -5.68 -0.94 14.00
CA ALA A 121 -6.76 -1.70 14.64
C ALA A 121 -6.78 -1.47 16.16
N ASN A 122 -5.62 -1.56 16.81
CA ASN A 122 -5.50 -1.32 18.26
C ASN A 122 -5.90 0.12 18.64
N LYS A 123 -5.48 1.13 17.87
CA LYS A 123 -5.84 2.53 18.15
C LYS A 123 -7.33 2.80 18.02
N LEU A 124 -7.97 2.24 16.99
CA LEU A 124 -9.41 2.35 16.80
C LEU A 124 -10.18 1.60 17.90
N ALA A 125 -9.72 0.40 18.26
CA ALA A 125 -10.30 -0.37 19.37
C ALA A 125 -10.23 0.40 20.68
N THR A 126 -9.07 0.94 21.06
CA THR A 126 -8.93 1.75 22.29
C THR A 126 -9.82 2.98 22.28
N ALA A 127 -9.90 3.69 21.16
CA ALA A 127 -10.79 4.86 21.04
C ALA A 127 -12.26 4.45 21.27
N ASN A 128 -12.70 3.37 20.64
CA ASN A 128 -14.07 2.87 20.78
C ASN A 128 -14.36 2.32 22.18
N THR A 129 -13.42 1.60 22.81
CA THR A 129 -13.57 1.11 24.19
C THR A 129 -13.70 2.26 25.19
N ASN A 130 -12.86 3.30 25.06
CA ASN A 130 -12.94 4.47 25.95
C ASN A 130 -14.29 5.19 25.81
N LEU A 131 -14.81 5.29 24.59
CA LEU A 131 -16.13 5.86 24.34
C LEU A 131 -17.23 5.00 24.98
N ALA A 132 -17.18 3.68 24.82
CA ALA A 132 -18.15 2.76 25.42
C ALA A 132 -18.15 2.89 26.96
N VAL A 133 -16.97 2.85 27.60
CA VAL A 133 -16.84 2.99 29.06
C VAL A 133 -17.41 4.33 29.54
N ASN A 134 -17.06 5.43 28.88
CA ASN A 134 -17.56 6.76 29.22
C ASN A 134 -19.09 6.87 29.04
N ALA A 135 -19.64 6.28 27.98
CA ALA A 135 -21.08 6.28 27.73
C ALA A 135 -21.85 5.47 28.79
N THR A 136 -21.23 4.41 29.32
CA THR A 136 -21.84 3.55 30.34
C THR A 136 -21.63 4.04 31.79
N ASP A 137 -20.90 5.14 32.01
CA ASP A 137 -20.43 5.62 33.33
C ASP A 137 -19.89 4.48 34.22
N MET A 138 -19.27 3.47 33.61
CA MET A 138 -18.69 2.33 34.31
C MET A 138 -17.42 2.78 35.03
N ARG A 139 -17.58 3.22 36.27
CA ARG A 139 -16.49 3.51 37.20
C ARG A 139 -16.36 2.34 38.17
N ILE A 140 -15.23 1.64 38.14
CA ILE A 140 -14.86 0.77 39.26
C ILE A 140 -14.56 1.69 40.45
N ARG A 141 -15.37 1.61 41.50
CA ARG A 141 -15.10 2.23 42.80
C ARG A 141 -14.34 1.27 43.70
#